data_AF-A0A0D1CZ97-F1
#
_entry.id   AF-A0A0D1CZ97-F1
#
_cell.length_a   1.000
_cell.length_b   1.000
_cell.length_c   1.000
_cell.angle_alpha   90.00
_cell.angle_beta   90.00
_cell.angle_gamma   90.00
#
_symmetry.space_group_name_H-M   'P 1'
#
loop_
_entity.id
_entity.type
_entity.pdbx_description
1 polymer ?
#
loop_
_entity_poly.entity_id
_entity_poly.type
_entity_poly.pdbx_seq_one_letter_code
_entity_poly.pdbx_strand_id
1 'polypeptide(L)'
;MTAITTGLKVPFPQDQNLHTFLFSNPLQHHPNQFSDRYPNHTFDGSPIPEQRPILVHDGTGAQLSWARLRADSLRLARSLQTLTGDGGGERWITLAPWYHVYGLATVLLPTIAIGTTLIIPASPKFDLGYYLGLVTRYRATFSHIAPAVAVALRSCAHLDPSSPQSKGIDLSSIAAFLTGGAPVPVEVVRKVYERTGKYIQLGYGTTETCSTSQTGGLGLDADDQVSRDELGSAGFPSPNTEIQIRPLPGTSKEQVEHRRQEIATVSRQARERGERSPLDPGMVGEVLIRAPGVMSGYFSGLSSETHSALDVALTAAAFTDDGWYRSGDEGCLDANGRLWITGRTKELIKVKGFQVPPAELDDLFATHPELVDAAATGIVQDTSTGEEQVLLLVVPKDKSILTQQENMRQLAARLHTWVADKCAYYKWPSVYLFSASAPRNPTGKLLRKDIAAAQGFRVHIVKQSRNASSPGAMAKL
;
A
#
# COMPACT_ATOMS: atom_id res chain seq x y z
N MET A 1 -37.09 3.25 2.75
CA MET A 1 -35.74 3.58 2.27
C MET A 1 -34.98 2.29 2.08
N THR A 2 -35.07 1.73 0.87
CA THR A 2 -34.50 0.42 0.53
C THR A 2 -33.27 0.69 -0.32
N ALA A 3 -32.09 0.41 0.21
CA ALA A 3 -30.83 0.61 -0.49
C ALA A 3 -30.73 -0.38 -1.66
N ILE A 4 -30.83 0.17 -2.87
CA ILE A 4 -30.57 -0.54 -4.12
C ILE A 4 -29.06 -0.84 -4.15
N THR A 5 -28.68 -2.04 -3.73
CA THR A 5 -27.41 -2.66 -4.10
C THR A 5 -27.66 -3.47 -5.37
N THR A 6 -27.68 -2.79 -6.52
CA THR A 6 -27.47 -3.47 -7.80
C THR A 6 -26.02 -3.95 -7.82
N GLY A 7 -25.78 -5.11 -7.23
CA GLY A 7 -24.55 -5.85 -7.44
C GLY A 7 -24.46 -6.15 -8.94
N LEU A 8 -23.49 -5.53 -9.60
CA LEU A 8 -23.03 -5.99 -10.90
C LEU A 8 -22.75 -7.49 -10.80
N LYS A 9 -23.60 -8.31 -11.43
CA LYS A 9 -23.22 -9.68 -11.76
C LYS A 9 -22.21 -9.56 -12.89
N VAL A 10 -20.94 -9.39 -12.55
CA VAL A 10 -19.84 -9.64 -13.48
C VAL A 10 -19.86 -11.16 -13.71
N PRO A 11 -20.15 -11.65 -14.93
CA PRO A 11 -20.08 -13.08 -15.20
C PRO A 11 -18.62 -13.48 -15.10
N PHE A 12 -18.25 -14.14 -14.00
CA PHE A 12 -16.94 -14.75 -13.88
C PHE A 12 -16.83 -15.83 -14.96
N PRO A 13 -15.80 -15.80 -15.84
CA PRO A 13 -15.59 -16.86 -16.81
C PRO A 13 -15.39 -18.18 -16.06
N GLN A 14 -16.16 -19.21 -16.40
CA GLN A 14 -16.11 -20.51 -15.72
C GLN A 14 -14.86 -21.34 -16.07
N ASP A 15 -14.07 -20.90 -17.06
CA ASP A 15 -12.95 -21.65 -17.61
C ASP A 15 -11.58 -21.03 -17.25
N GLN A 16 -11.32 -20.81 -15.95
CA GLN A 16 -10.01 -20.34 -15.45
C GLN A 16 -9.10 -21.54 -15.16
N ASN A 17 -8.07 -21.81 -15.96
CA ASN A 17 -7.28 -23.04 -15.80
C ASN A 17 -6.02 -22.91 -14.92
N LEU A 18 -6.19 -22.44 -13.68
CA LEU A 18 -5.15 -22.55 -12.63
C LEU A 18 -4.38 -23.88 -12.70
N HIS A 19 -5.07 -24.98 -13.02
CA HIS A 19 -4.53 -26.28 -13.44
C HIS A 19 -3.29 -26.23 -14.35
N THR A 20 -3.31 -25.56 -15.50
CA THR A 20 -2.13 -25.48 -16.38
C THR A 20 -0.95 -24.80 -15.67
N PHE A 21 -1.20 -23.75 -14.89
CA PHE A 21 -0.15 -23.14 -14.08
C PHE A 21 0.38 -24.11 -13.01
N LEU A 22 -0.50 -24.86 -12.32
CA LEU A 22 -0.15 -25.86 -11.29
C LEU A 22 0.78 -26.95 -11.84
N PHE A 23 0.51 -27.46 -13.05
CA PHE A 23 1.13 -28.69 -13.57
C PHE A 23 2.18 -28.47 -14.68
N SER A 24 2.35 -27.24 -15.20
CA SER A 24 3.39 -26.90 -16.20
C SER A 24 4.57 -26.10 -15.61
N ASN A 25 4.70 -26.07 -14.28
CA ASN A 25 5.69 -25.26 -13.59
C ASN A 25 7.08 -25.94 -13.58
N PRO A 26 8.11 -25.32 -14.19
CA PRO A 26 9.47 -25.89 -14.22
C PRO A 26 10.21 -25.84 -12.87
N LEU A 27 9.69 -25.11 -11.87
CA LEU A 27 10.30 -25.00 -10.54
C LEU A 27 9.86 -26.12 -9.57
N GLN A 28 8.88 -26.96 -9.93
CA GLN A 28 8.63 -28.18 -9.17
C GLN A 28 9.83 -29.13 -9.35
N HIS A 29 10.26 -29.79 -8.27
CA HIS A 29 11.49 -30.61 -8.21
C HIS A 29 11.61 -31.77 -9.21
N HIS A 30 10.66 -31.92 -10.14
CA HIS A 30 10.79 -32.73 -11.33
C HIS A 30 10.27 -31.95 -12.55
N PRO A 31 11.00 -31.92 -13.70
CA PRO A 31 10.39 -31.50 -14.95
C PRO A 31 9.10 -32.29 -15.16
N ASN A 32 8.04 -31.67 -15.69
CA ASN A 32 6.78 -32.35 -15.92
C ASN A 32 6.97 -33.52 -16.92
N GLN A 33 7.27 -34.71 -16.40
CA GLN A 33 7.48 -35.95 -17.16
C GLN A 33 6.17 -36.48 -17.76
N PHE A 34 5.05 -35.77 -17.54
CA PHE A 34 3.71 -36.11 -17.94
C PHE A 34 3.08 -35.00 -18.81
N SER A 35 3.84 -34.43 -19.76
CA SER A 35 3.33 -33.42 -20.72
C SER A 35 2.05 -33.85 -21.41
N ASP A 36 1.88 -35.15 -21.63
CA ASP A 36 0.74 -35.74 -22.33
C ASP A 36 -0.48 -35.92 -21.40
N ARG A 37 -0.26 -35.91 -20.08
CA ARG A 37 -1.29 -36.06 -19.03
C ARG A 37 -1.73 -34.73 -18.44
N TYR A 38 -0.86 -33.73 -18.47
CA TYR A 38 -1.13 -32.36 -18.02
C TYR A 38 -0.78 -31.34 -19.11
N PRO A 39 -1.46 -31.38 -20.27
CA PRO A 39 -1.23 -30.42 -21.34
C PRO A 39 -1.69 -29.01 -20.95
N ASN A 40 -1.31 -27.99 -21.74
CA ASN A 40 -1.71 -26.58 -21.58
C ASN A 40 -3.21 -26.38 -21.88
N HIS A 41 -4.08 -27.15 -21.22
CA HIS A 41 -5.49 -27.27 -21.53
C HIS A 41 -6.37 -26.92 -20.33
N THR A 42 -7.58 -26.43 -20.59
CA THR A 42 -8.69 -26.28 -19.63
C THR A 42 -9.18 -27.64 -19.12
N PHE A 43 -10.09 -27.63 -18.14
CA PHE A 43 -10.71 -28.86 -17.61
C PHE A 43 -11.44 -29.67 -18.71
N ASP A 44 -11.87 -29.03 -19.79
CA ASP A 44 -12.48 -29.65 -20.96
C ASP A 44 -11.47 -30.09 -22.05
N GLY A 45 -10.16 -29.96 -21.82
CA GLY A 45 -9.12 -30.41 -22.75
C GLY A 45 -8.77 -29.42 -23.87
N SER A 46 -9.33 -28.21 -23.92
CA SER A 46 -8.98 -27.21 -24.94
C SER A 46 -7.76 -26.36 -24.55
N PRO A 47 -6.87 -25.99 -25.50
CA PRO A 47 -5.70 -25.17 -25.20
C PRO A 47 -6.06 -23.76 -24.73
N ILE A 48 -5.39 -23.27 -23.69
CA ILE A 48 -5.54 -21.86 -23.32
C ILE A 48 -4.66 -20.98 -24.21
N PRO A 49 -5.24 -19.99 -24.91
CA PRO A 49 -4.45 -18.99 -25.61
C PRO A 49 -3.59 -18.20 -24.64
N GLU A 50 -2.29 -18.07 -24.92
CA GLU A 50 -1.33 -17.33 -24.08
C GLU A 50 -1.73 -15.87 -23.83
N GLN A 51 -2.37 -15.25 -24.82
CA GLN A 51 -2.86 -13.87 -24.76
C GLN A 51 -4.30 -13.77 -24.23
N ARG A 52 -4.91 -14.88 -23.78
CA ARG A 52 -6.26 -14.85 -23.21
C ARG A 52 -6.24 -13.91 -21.99
N PRO A 53 -7.11 -12.89 -21.99
CA PRO A 53 -7.12 -11.91 -20.92
C PRO A 53 -7.73 -12.46 -19.64
N ILE A 54 -7.24 -11.94 -18.53
CA ILE A 54 -7.68 -12.18 -17.16
C ILE A 54 -7.87 -10.82 -16.51
N LEU A 55 -9.08 -10.58 -16.01
CA LEU A 55 -9.36 -9.47 -15.14
C LEU A 55 -9.12 -9.92 -13.71
N VAL A 56 -8.05 -9.41 -13.11
CA VAL A 56 -7.72 -9.76 -11.73
C VAL A 56 -8.49 -8.87 -10.75
N HIS A 57 -8.76 -7.60 -11.09
CA HIS A 57 -9.52 -6.67 -10.25
C HIS A 57 -10.36 -5.70 -11.09
N ASP A 58 -11.68 -5.78 -10.96
CA ASP A 58 -12.66 -4.99 -11.73
C ASP A 58 -12.48 -3.47 -11.58
N GLY A 59 -12.15 -2.99 -10.38
CA GLY A 59 -11.95 -1.57 -10.09
C GLY A 59 -10.73 -0.91 -10.74
N THR A 60 -9.83 -1.67 -11.37
CA THR A 60 -8.69 -1.10 -12.11
C THR A 60 -8.92 -1.08 -13.62
N GLY A 61 -9.76 -1.97 -14.14
CA GLY A 61 -9.88 -2.21 -15.58
C GLY A 61 -8.62 -2.80 -16.23
N ALA A 62 -7.53 -3.04 -15.49
CA ALA A 62 -6.28 -3.53 -16.04
C ALA A 62 -6.43 -4.98 -16.51
N GLN A 63 -6.02 -5.24 -17.75
CA GLN A 63 -6.08 -6.55 -18.37
C GLN A 63 -4.69 -7.19 -18.35
N LEU A 64 -4.61 -8.37 -17.74
CA LEU A 64 -3.42 -9.21 -17.73
C LEU A 64 -3.64 -10.40 -18.68
N SER A 65 -2.59 -10.95 -19.27
CA SER A 65 -2.69 -12.22 -20.02
C SER A 65 -2.18 -13.39 -19.18
N TRP A 66 -2.62 -14.61 -19.50
CA TRP A 66 -2.08 -15.83 -18.89
C TRP A 66 -0.56 -15.92 -19.00
N ALA A 67 0.01 -15.55 -20.16
CA ALA A 67 1.46 -15.54 -20.35
C ALA A 67 2.17 -14.57 -19.38
N ARG A 68 1.64 -13.35 -19.21
CA ARG A 68 2.19 -12.36 -18.28
C ARG A 68 2.09 -12.84 -16.84
N LEU A 69 0.90 -13.34 -16.45
CA LEU A 69 0.67 -13.87 -15.11
C LEU A 69 1.57 -15.05 -14.79
N ARG A 70 1.77 -15.96 -15.74
CA ARG A 70 2.68 -17.09 -15.59
C ARG A 70 4.13 -16.65 -15.45
N ALA A 71 4.62 -15.83 -16.39
CA ALA A 71 6.00 -15.35 -16.39
C ALA A 71 6.33 -14.60 -15.10
N ASP A 72 5.41 -13.73 -14.67
CA ASP A 72 5.59 -12.91 -13.47
C ASP A 72 5.51 -13.74 -12.19
N SER A 73 4.58 -14.70 -12.10
CA SER A 73 4.49 -15.59 -10.93
C SER A 73 5.71 -16.50 -10.79
N LEU A 74 6.30 -16.98 -11.89
CA LEU A 74 7.53 -17.77 -11.86
C LEU A 74 8.75 -16.93 -11.50
N ARG A 75 8.83 -15.70 -12.04
CA ARG A 75 9.84 -14.70 -11.65
C ARG A 75 9.78 -14.45 -10.15
N LEU A 76 8.59 -14.17 -9.63
CA LEU A 76 8.39 -13.94 -8.21
C LEU A 76 8.66 -15.19 -7.38
N ALA A 77 8.23 -16.37 -7.83
CA ALA A 77 8.55 -17.63 -7.16
C ALA A 77 10.06 -17.83 -7.01
N ARG A 78 10.84 -17.51 -8.06
CA ARG A 78 12.30 -17.57 -7.99
C ARG A 78 12.88 -16.57 -7.00
N SER A 79 12.39 -15.33 -6.99
CA SER A 79 12.77 -14.33 -5.97
C SER A 79 12.39 -14.76 -4.55
N LEU A 80 11.32 -15.53 -4.39
CA LEU A 80 10.87 -15.99 -3.07
C LEU A 80 11.62 -17.26 -2.61
N GLN A 81 12.12 -18.09 -3.53
CA GLN A 81 12.98 -19.23 -3.20
C GLN A 81 14.29 -18.82 -2.54
N THR A 82 14.83 -17.65 -2.87
CA THR A 82 16.05 -17.14 -2.21
C THR A 82 15.86 -16.87 -0.72
N LEU A 83 14.62 -16.92 -0.22
CA LEU A 83 14.24 -16.64 1.16
C LEU A 83 14.05 -17.90 1.98
N THR A 84 13.49 -18.90 1.31
CA THR A 84 13.04 -20.15 1.92
C THR A 84 14.09 -21.24 1.76
N GLY A 85 15.10 -21.00 0.91
CA GLY A 85 16.02 -22.02 0.43
C GLY A 85 15.33 -23.02 -0.51
N ASP A 86 16.11 -24.01 -0.95
CA ASP A 86 15.65 -25.08 -1.85
C ASP A 86 14.96 -26.24 -1.10
N GLY A 87 14.88 -26.16 0.24
CA GLY A 87 14.26 -27.18 1.09
C GLY A 87 12.77 -26.92 1.24
N GLY A 88 11.93 -27.76 0.64
CA GLY A 88 10.47 -27.70 0.82
C GLY A 88 10.03 -27.73 2.30
N GLY A 89 8.77 -27.40 2.58
CA GLY A 89 8.19 -27.42 3.93
C GLY A 89 7.85 -26.04 4.52
N GLU A 90 8.02 -24.98 3.75
CA GLU A 90 7.54 -23.63 4.07
C GLU A 90 6.03 -23.59 4.31
N ARG A 91 5.61 -22.73 5.24
CA ARG A 91 4.21 -22.62 5.68
C ARG A 91 3.81 -21.16 5.78
N TRP A 92 3.12 -20.65 4.78
CA TRP A 92 2.73 -19.24 4.75
C TRP A 92 1.27 -19.09 5.17
N ILE A 93 0.93 -18.02 5.87
CA ILE A 93 -0.46 -17.67 6.19
C ILE A 93 -0.83 -16.38 5.49
N THR A 94 -2.06 -16.29 4.95
CA THR A 94 -2.51 -15.11 4.20
C THR A 94 -3.96 -14.74 4.49
N LEU A 95 -4.27 -13.45 4.34
CA LEU A 95 -5.62 -12.88 4.35
C LEU A 95 -5.99 -12.25 3.01
N ALA A 96 -5.09 -12.29 2.03
CA ALA A 96 -5.28 -11.61 0.77
C ALA A 96 -6.35 -12.32 -0.08
N PRO A 97 -7.38 -11.60 -0.55
CA PRO A 97 -8.38 -12.20 -1.41
C PRO A 97 -7.81 -12.56 -2.79
N TRP A 98 -8.29 -13.66 -3.38
CA TRP A 98 -7.82 -14.16 -4.68
C TRP A 98 -8.23 -13.27 -5.86
N TYR A 99 -9.28 -12.44 -5.69
CA TYR A 99 -9.67 -11.42 -6.67
C TYR A 99 -8.83 -10.13 -6.55
N HIS A 100 -7.75 -10.15 -5.76
CA HIS A 100 -6.79 -9.05 -5.71
C HIS A 100 -5.44 -9.56 -6.21
N VAL A 101 -4.74 -8.73 -6.98
CA VAL A 101 -3.47 -9.12 -7.62
C VAL A 101 -2.43 -9.60 -6.61
N TYR A 102 -2.39 -8.99 -5.43
CA TYR A 102 -1.55 -9.46 -4.33
C TYR A 102 -1.91 -10.89 -3.89
N GLY A 103 -3.19 -11.22 -3.70
CA GLY A 103 -3.59 -12.57 -3.30
C GLY A 103 -3.32 -13.59 -4.39
N LEU A 104 -3.65 -13.27 -5.65
CA LEU A 104 -3.48 -14.18 -6.77
C LEU A 104 -2.01 -14.34 -7.18
N ALA A 105 -1.38 -13.25 -7.61
CA ALA A 105 -0.09 -13.26 -8.28
C ALA A 105 1.10 -13.09 -7.32
N THR A 106 0.92 -12.45 -6.16
CA THR A 106 1.99 -12.34 -5.15
C THR A 106 2.03 -13.51 -4.18
N VAL A 107 0.88 -14.13 -3.88
CA VAL A 107 0.79 -15.20 -2.86
C VAL A 107 0.44 -16.56 -3.48
N LEU A 108 -0.76 -16.71 -4.03
CA LEU A 108 -1.28 -18.02 -4.42
C LEU A 108 -0.43 -18.70 -5.51
N LEU A 109 -0.20 -18.02 -6.64
CA LEU A 109 0.53 -18.61 -7.76
C LEU A 109 2.02 -18.89 -7.43
N PRO A 110 2.77 -17.97 -6.80
CA PRO A 110 4.15 -18.27 -6.42
C PRO A 110 4.27 -19.39 -5.38
N THR A 111 3.37 -19.47 -4.38
CA THR A 111 3.45 -20.52 -3.35
C THR A 111 3.22 -21.91 -3.91
N ILE A 112 2.27 -22.05 -4.84
CA ILE A 112 2.13 -23.26 -5.67
C ILE A 112 3.44 -23.60 -6.37
N ALA A 113 4.08 -22.58 -6.96
CA ALA A 113 5.24 -22.81 -7.80
C ALA A 113 6.47 -23.29 -7.02
N ILE A 114 6.56 -22.92 -5.75
CA ILE A 114 7.66 -23.29 -4.84
C ILE A 114 7.32 -24.56 -4.04
N GLY A 115 6.05 -24.97 -3.99
CA GLY A 115 5.61 -26.08 -3.14
C GLY A 115 5.40 -25.68 -1.67
N THR A 116 5.10 -24.41 -1.42
CA THR A 116 4.82 -23.86 -0.08
C THR A 116 3.41 -24.23 0.39
N THR A 117 3.27 -24.62 1.65
CA THR A 117 1.95 -24.84 2.28
C THR A 117 1.30 -23.49 2.58
N LEU A 118 0.11 -23.24 2.04
CA LEU A 118 -0.65 -22.02 2.30
C LEU A 118 -1.77 -22.26 3.32
N ILE A 119 -1.70 -21.58 4.46
CA ILE A 119 -2.67 -21.59 5.55
C ILE A 119 -3.69 -20.48 5.28
N ILE A 120 -4.95 -20.87 5.09
CA ILE A 120 -6.06 -19.97 4.78
C ILE A 120 -7.05 -19.99 5.96
N PRO A 121 -7.29 -18.86 6.64
CA PRO A 121 -8.29 -18.79 7.69
C PRO A 121 -9.69 -19.15 7.16
N ALA A 122 -10.39 -20.05 7.85
CA ALA A 122 -11.70 -20.54 7.41
C ALA A 122 -12.84 -19.52 7.65
N SER A 123 -12.67 -18.60 8.60
CA SER A 123 -13.67 -17.59 8.93
C SER A 123 -13.64 -16.44 7.92
N PRO A 124 -14.79 -16.02 7.36
CA PRO A 124 -14.87 -14.84 6.50
C PRO A 124 -14.73 -13.53 7.29
N LYS A 125 -14.91 -13.57 8.62
CA LYS A 125 -14.68 -12.41 9.50
C LYS A 125 -13.27 -12.48 10.08
N PHE A 126 -12.54 -11.38 9.95
CA PHE A 126 -11.22 -11.25 10.54
C PHE A 126 -11.31 -11.15 12.07
N ASP A 127 -10.56 -12.02 12.75
CA ASP A 127 -10.30 -11.96 14.18
C ASP A 127 -8.80 -12.17 14.40
N LEU A 128 -8.16 -11.21 15.07
CA LEU A 128 -6.70 -11.20 15.23
C LEU A 128 -6.22 -12.35 16.13
N GLY A 129 -6.97 -12.68 17.19
CA GLY A 129 -6.60 -13.76 18.11
C GLY A 129 -6.62 -15.13 17.42
N TYR A 130 -7.69 -15.42 16.67
CA TYR A 130 -7.81 -16.60 15.82
C TYR A 130 -6.68 -16.66 14.79
N TYR A 131 -6.39 -15.55 14.10
CA TYR A 131 -5.31 -15.48 13.13
C TYR A 131 -3.94 -15.82 13.74
N LEU A 132 -3.59 -15.22 14.87
CA LEU A 132 -2.35 -15.52 15.59
C LEU A 132 -2.33 -16.95 16.16
N GLY A 133 -3.50 -17.50 16.52
CA GLY A 133 -3.66 -18.91 16.88
C GLY A 133 -3.35 -19.85 15.72
N LEU A 134 -3.73 -19.51 14.49
CA LEU A 134 -3.37 -20.27 13.28
C LEU A 134 -1.87 -20.20 13.00
N VAL A 135 -1.26 -19.02 13.14
CA VAL A 135 0.20 -18.83 13.03
C VAL A 135 0.92 -19.80 13.96
N THR A 136 0.49 -19.84 15.22
CA THR A 136 1.08 -20.71 16.25
C THR A 136 0.86 -22.18 15.93
N ARG A 137 -0.39 -22.58 15.69
CA ARG A 137 -0.79 -23.98 15.46
C ARG A 137 -0.07 -24.61 14.29
N TYR A 138 0.06 -23.87 13.19
CA TYR A 138 0.67 -24.38 11.96
C TYR A 138 2.14 -23.97 11.81
N ARG A 139 2.72 -23.31 12.82
CA ARG A 139 4.11 -22.82 12.81
C ARG A 139 4.43 -22.12 11.50
N ALA A 140 3.61 -21.13 11.15
CA ALA A 140 3.77 -20.37 9.91
C ALA A 140 5.15 -19.67 9.92
N THR A 141 5.82 -19.69 8.76
CA THR A 141 7.15 -19.11 8.52
C THR A 141 7.06 -17.69 8.00
N PHE A 142 6.08 -17.39 7.15
CA PHE A 142 5.77 -16.03 6.70
C PHE A 142 4.28 -15.72 6.85
N SER A 143 3.97 -14.45 7.13
CA SER A 143 2.60 -13.99 7.33
C SER A 143 2.31 -12.82 6.39
N HIS A 144 1.47 -13.06 5.39
CA HIS A 144 0.95 -12.04 4.49
C HIS A 144 -0.22 -11.31 5.15
N ILE A 145 -0.03 -10.04 5.44
CA ILE A 145 -0.96 -9.19 6.16
C ILE A 145 -1.32 -7.95 5.34
N ALA A 146 -2.53 -7.43 5.55
CA ALA A 146 -2.89 -6.11 5.05
C ALA A 146 -2.31 -5.01 5.98
N PRO A 147 -2.11 -3.77 5.50
CA PRO A 147 -1.70 -2.63 6.32
C PRO A 147 -2.52 -2.43 7.60
N ALA A 148 -3.84 -2.66 7.55
CA ALA A 148 -4.71 -2.55 8.73
C ALA A 148 -4.35 -3.57 9.84
N VAL A 149 -3.88 -4.76 9.47
CA VAL A 149 -3.42 -5.78 10.41
C VAL A 149 -2.09 -5.36 11.03
N ALA A 150 -1.18 -4.76 10.26
CA ALA A 150 0.05 -4.17 10.81
C ALA A 150 -0.27 -3.11 11.89
N VAL A 151 -1.23 -2.23 11.62
CA VAL A 151 -1.71 -1.23 12.59
C VAL A 151 -2.31 -1.92 13.84
N ALA A 152 -3.06 -3.00 13.68
CA ALA A 152 -3.61 -3.75 14.82
C ALA A 152 -2.51 -4.42 15.66
N LEU A 153 -1.51 -5.01 15.02
CA LEU A 153 -0.35 -5.64 15.67
C LEU A 153 0.45 -4.64 16.52
N ARG A 154 0.46 -3.35 16.16
CA ARG A 154 1.15 -2.28 16.91
C ARG A 154 0.78 -2.25 18.40
N SER A 155 -0.49 -2.45 18.74
CA SER A 155 -1.00 -2.24 20.11
C SER A 155 -1.96 -3.32 20.62
N CYS A 156 -2.17 -4.43 19.89
CA CYS A 156 -3.07 -5.49 20.33
C CYS A 156 -2.61 -6.17 21.63
N ALA A 157 -3.56 -6.58 22.47
CA ALA A 157 -3.28 -7.25 23.74
C ALA A 157 -2.79 -8.70 23.61
N HIS A 158 -2.84 -9.31 22.41
CA HIS A 158 -2.25 -10.63 22.14
C HIS A 158 -0.73 -10.64 22.13
N LEU A 159 -0.10 -9.48 21.91
CA LEU A 159 1.37 -9.31 21.88
C LEU A 159 1.88 -8.55 23.10
N ASP A 160 1.08 -8.46 24.16
CA ASP A 160 1.47 -7.86 25.44
C ASP A 160 1.76 -9.00 26.44
N PRO A 161 3.01 -9.19 26.87
CA PRO A 161 3.37 -10.25 27.82
C PRO A 161 2.60 -10.19 29.16
N SER A 162 2.08 -9.01 29.54
CA SER A 162 1.29 -8.84 30.75
C SER A 162 -0.20 -9.21 30.58
N SER A 163 -0.67 -9.33 29.34
CA SER A 163 -2.06 -9.62 29.02
C SER A 163 -2.35 -11.12 29.06
N PRO A 164 -3.48 -11.56 29.66
CA PRO A 164 -3.93 -12.95 29.60
C PRO A 164 -4.14 -13.47 28.16
N GLN A 165 -4.43 -12.57 27.21
CA GLN A 165 -4.68 -12.90 25.80
C GLN A 165 -3.42 -13.26 25.02
N SER A 166 -2.23 -13.03 25.58
CA SER A 166 -0.95 -13.45 25.00
C SER A 166 -0.66 -14.94 25.22
N LYS A 167 -1.35 -15.58 26.17
CA LYS A 167 -1.13 -17.00 26.48
C LYS A 167 -1.41 -17.88 25.27
N GLY A 168 -0.41 -18.68 24.90
CA GLY A 168 -0.52 -19.64 23.80
C GLY A 168 -0.27 -19.04 22.41
N ILE A 169 0.13 -17.77 22.30
CA ILE A 169 0.62 -17.18 21.06
C ILE A 169 2.14 -17.39 20.97
N ASP A 170 2.60 -18.06 19.92
CA ASP A 170 4.02 -18.24 19.59
C ASP A 170 4.29 -17.75 18.16
N LEU A 171 5.17 -16.74 18.05
CA LEU A 171 5.62 -16.18 16.78
C LEU A 171 7.07 -16.56 16.44
N SER A 172 7.69 -17.49 17.19
CA SER A 172 9.08 -17.88 17.01
C SER A 172 9.38 -18.36 15.59
N SER A 173 8.43 -19.06 14.95
CA SER A 173 8.55 -19.58 13.59
C SER A 173 8.45 -18.51 12.50
N ILE A 174 7.85 -17.34 12.77
CA ILE A 174 7.72 -16.28 11.77
C ILE A 174 9.09 -15.65 11.52
N ALA A 175 9.54 -15.65 10.28
CA ALA A 175 10.70 -14.89 9.84
C ALA A 175 10.33 -13.40 9.68
N ALA A 176 9.27 -13.12 8.91
CA ALA A 176 8.77 -11.77 8.67
C ALA A 176 7.27 -11.74 8.37
N PHE A 177 6.68 -10.56 8.59
CA PHE A 177 5.39 -10.19 8.03
C PHE A 177 5.59 -9.55 6.66
N LEU A 178 4.75 -9.90 5.70
CA LEU A 178 4.77 -9.35 4.34
C LEU A 178 3.49 -8.55 4.11
N THR A 179 3.59 -7.34 3.58
CA THR A 179 2.44 -6.47 3.31
C THR A 179 2.62 -5.71 2.00
N GLY A 180 1.55 -5.21 1.43
CA GLY A 180 1.58 -4.43 0.19
C GLY A 180 0.23 -3.79 -0.14
N GLY A 181 0.17 -3.08 -1.26
CA GLY A 181 -1.05 -2.44 -1.77
C GLY A 181 -1.42 -1.11 -1.11
N ALA A 182 -0.83 -0.78 0.04
CA ALA A 182 -0.83 0.57 0.61
C ALA A 182 0.41 0.76 1.51
N PRO A 183 0.87 2.01 1.71
CA PRO A 183 1.95 2.28 2.66
C PRO A 183 1.56 1.86 4.08
N VAL A 184 2.56 1.45 4.85
CA VAL A 184 2.45 1.24 6.30
C VAL A 184 3.32 2.30 6.98
N PRO A 185 2.79 3.08 7.93
CA PRO A 185 3.58 4.10 8.61
C PRO A 185 4.81 3.48 9.26
N VAL A 186 5.97 4.13 9.13
CA VAL A 186 7.25 3.64 9.69
C VAL A 186 7.14 3.34 11.18
N GLU A 187 6.39 4.16 11.92
CA GLU A 187 6.15 3.97 13.34
C GLU A 187 5.39 2.67 13.66
N VAL A 188 4.46 2.25 12.80
CA VAL A 188 3.75 0.98 12.94
C VAL A 188 4.73 -0.18 12.78
N VAL A 189 5.57 -0.14 11.74
CA VAL A 189 6.62 -1.15 11.50
C VAL A 189 7.56 -1.24 12.71
N ARG A 190 8.06 -0.10 13.20
CA ARG A 190 8.95 -0.03 14.37
C ARG A 190 8.31 -0.64 15.61
N LYS A 191 7.09 -0.24 15.94
CA LYS A 191 6.40 -0.73 17.14
C LYS A 191 6.07 -2.22 17.07
N VAL A 192 5.72 -2.74 15.90
CA VAL A 192 5.53 -4.20 15.75
C VAL A 192 6.85 -4.93 15.97
N TYR A 193 7.96 -4.41 15.43
CA TYR A 193 9.28 -4.99 15.65
C TYR A 193 9.69 -4.98 17.12
N GLU A 194 9.53 -3.86 17.85
CA GLU A 194 9.84 -3.77 19.29
C GLU A 194 9.09 -4.82 20.12
N ARG A 195 7.88 -5.20 19.72
CA ARG A 195 7.02 -6.13 20.45
C ARG A 195 7.25 -7.59 20.08
N THR A 196 7.67 -7.86 18.85
CA THR A 196 7.71 -9.22 18.29
C THR A 196 9.11 -9.70 17.92
N GLY A 197 10.06 -8.79 17.77
CA GLY A 197 11.35 -9.04 17.13
C GLY A 197 11.24 -9.36 15.64
N LYS A 198 10.05 -9.27 15.04
CA LYS A 198 9.77 -9.63 13.64
C LYS A 198 9.54 -8.39 12.80
N TYR A 199 10.08 -8.37 11.60
CA TYR A 199 9.98 -7.24 10.69
C TYR A 199 8.70 -7.28 9.86
N ILE A 200 8.26 -6.11 9.41
CA ILE A 200 7.23 -5.97 8.37
C ILE A 200 7.93 -5.51 7.10
N GLN A 201 7.86 -6.34 6.07
CA GLN A 201 8.39 -6.01 4.75
C GLN A 201 7.29 -5.53 3.83
N LEU A 202 7.56 -4.39 3.18
CA LEU A 202 6.69 -3.75 2.22
C LEU A 202 7.05 -4.24 0.81
N GLY A 203 6.07 -4.82 0.12
CA GLY A 203 6.15 -5.05 -1.32
C GLY A 203 5.40 -3.96 -2.08
N TYR A 204 6.01 -3.45 -3.15
CA TYR A 204 5.38 -2.49 -4.06
C TYR A 204 4.98 -3.15 -5.38
N GLY A 205 3.76 -2.88 -5.81
CA GLY A 205 3.19 -3.36 -7.08
C GLY A 205 1.76 -2.89 -7.25
N THR A 206 1.30 -2.88 -8.50
CA THR A 206 -0.07 -2.56 -8.90
C THR A 206 -0.67 -3.73 -9.69
N THR A 207 -1.97 -3.68 -9.98
CA THR A 207 -2.58 -4.69 -10.86
C THR A 207 -1.94 -4.63 -12.26
N GLU A 208 -1.61 -3.43 -12.72
CA GLU A 208 -0.98 -3.15 -13.99
C GLU A 208 0.45 -3.71 -14.10
N THR A 209 1.14 -3.96 -12.97
CA THR A 209 2.45 -4.63 -12.96
C THR A 209 2.37 -6.14 -12.75
N CYS A 210 1.16 -6.72 -12.82
CA CYS A 210 0.84 -8.14 -12.64
C CYS A 210 1.08 -8.73 -11.25
N SER A 211 2.08 -8.28 -10.51
CA SER A 211 2.27 -8.55 -9.09
C SER A 211 3.15 -7.45 -8.48
N THR A 212 3.83 -7.80 -7.41
CA THR A 212 4.90 -6.99 -6.82
C THR A 212 6.03 -6.79 -7.85
N SER A 213 6.14 -5.56 -8.37
CA SER A 213 7.24 -5.14 -9.24
C SER A 213 8.56 -5.01 -8.46
N GLN A 214 8.47 -4.88 -7.14
CA GLN A 214 9.60 -4.78 -6.21
C GLN A 214 9.54 -5.89 -5.17
N THR A 215 10.27 -6.97 -5.40
CA THR A 215 10.77 -7.76 -4.28
C THR A 215 12.01 -7.05 -3.80
N GLY A 216 11.89 -6.23 -2.75
CA GLY A 216 13.06 -6.00 -1.91
C GLY A 216 13.75 -7.35 -1.71
N GLY A 217 15.07 -7.39 -1.98
CA GLY A 217 15.91 -8.35 -1.27
C GLY A 217 15.42 -8.33 0.17
N LEU A 218 15.17 -9.49 0.76
CA LEU A 218 14.39 -9.60 1.99
C LEU A 218 15.20 -9.16 3.21
N GLY A 219 15.97 -8.10 3.03
CA GLY A 219 16.98 -7.58 3.90
C GLY A 219 18.07 -8.55 4.27
N LEU A 220 17.97 -9.87 4.05
CA LEU A 220 18.94 -10.85 4.48
C LEU A 220 20.35 -10.38 4.08
N ASP A 221 21.04 -9.78 5.04
CA ASP A 221 22.46 -9.52 4.97
C ASP A 221 23.17 -10.88 4.97
N ALA A 222 24.50 -10.89 4.88
CA ALA A 222 25.27 -12.12 4.77
C ALA A 222 25.03 -13.14 5.91
N ASP A 223 24.34 -12.71 6.99
CA ASP A 223 23.98 -13.48 8.17
C ASP A 223 22.47 -13.83 8.25
N ASP A 224 21.74 -13.75 7.13
CA ASP A 224 20.30 -14.04 7.08
C ASP A 224 19.44 -13.18 8.03
N GLN A 225 19.77 -11.89 8.22
CA GLN A 225 18.92 -10.95 8.95
C GLN A 225 18.36 -9.87 8.04
N VAL A 226 17.11 -9.47 8.24
CA VAL A 226 16.54 -8.33 7.51
C VAL A 226 17.36 -7.08 7.85
N SER A 227 18.13 -6.57 6.89
CA SER A 227 18.95 -5.38 6.99
C SER A 227 18.08 -4.24 7.49
N ARG A 228 18.40 -3.79 8.71
CA ARG A 228 17.60 -2.78 9.42
C ARG A 228 17.54 -1.47 8.64
N ASP A 229 18.44 -1.24 7.69
CA ASP A 229 18.54 -0.03 6.88
C ASP A 229 17.55 0.03 5.70
N GLU A 230 16.76 -1.02 5.48
CA GLU A 230 15.82 -1.14 4.35
C GLU A 230 14.37 -0.81 4.72
N LEU A 231 14.09 -0.55 6.00
CA LEU A 231 12.72 -0.43 6.50
C LEU A 231 12.04 0.85 6.01
N GLY A 232 10.82 0.71 5.46
CA GLY A 232 10.06 1.80 4.85
C GLY A 232 10.30 1.95 3.34
N SER A 233 11.37 1.33 2.82
CA SER A 233 11.60 1.21 1.38
C SER A 233 10.69 0.14 0.77
N ALA A 234 10.34 0.32 -0.50
CA ALA A 234 9.78 -0.73 -1.35
C ALA A 234 10.84 -1.75 -1.81
N GLY A 235 12.12 -1.52 -1.48
CA GLY A 235 13.24 -2.38 -1.81
C GLY A 235 13.83 -2.14 -3.20
N PHE A 236 14.49 -3.16 -3.73
CA PHE A 236 15.12 -3.15 -5.04
C PHE A 236 14.16 -3.58 -6.16
N PRO A 237 14.40 -3.13 -7.41
CA PRO A 237 13.74 -3.70 -8.56
C PRO A 237 13.90 -5.21 -8.58
N SER A 238 12.78 -5.91 -8.78
CA SER A 238 12.86 -7.34 -8.98
C SER A 238 13.65 -7.67 -10.26
N PRO A 239 14.18 -8.89 -10.42
CA PRO A 239 14.83 -9.30 -11.67
C PRO A 239 13.95 -8.99 -12.89
N ASN A 240 14.56 -8.50 -13.98
CA ASN A 240 13.89 -8.07 -15.21
C ASN A 240 12.88 -6.92 -15.03
N THR A 241 12.96 -6.15 -13.95
CA THR A 241 12.19 -4.92 -13.74
C THR A 241 13.14 -3.72 -13.72
N GLU A 242 12.80 -2.69 -14.48
CA GLU A 242 13.48 -1.41 -14.46
C GLU A 242 12.58 -0.36 -13.81
N ILE A 243 13.18 0.53 -13.03
CA ILE A 243 12.52 1.70 -12.44
C ILE A 243 13.23 2.95 -12.91
N GLN A 244 12.45 3.97 -13.24
CA GLN A 244 12.95 5.31 -13.46
C GLN A 244 12.12 6.32 -12.67
N ILE A 245 12.78 7.34 -12.12
CA ILE A 245 12.11 8.50 -11.53
C ILE A 245 12.20 9.67 -12.49
N ARG A 246 11.06 10.30 -12.82
CA ARG A 246 11.00 11.50 -13.66
C ARG A 246 10.24 12.63 -12.96
N PRO A 247 10.51 13.91 -13.27
CA PRO A 247 9.72 15.02 -12.72
C PRO A 247 8.22 14.84 -12.99
N LEU A 248 7.39 15.17 -11.99
CA LEU A 248 5.95 15.21 -12.17
C LEU A 248 5.57 16.25 -13.24
N PRO A 249 4.59 15.98 -14.12
CA PRO A 249 4.15 16.94 -15.13
C PRO A 249 3.81 18.31 -14.54
N GLY A 250 4.32 19.38 -15.18
CA GLY A 250 4.10 20.77 -14.72
C GLY A 250 4.96 21.21 -13.55
N THR A 251 5.94 20.41 -13.11
CA THR A 251 6.87 20.76 -12.02
C THR A 251 8.15 21.39 -12.57
N SER A 252 8.55 22.55 -12.05
CA SER A 252 9.80 23.22 -12.42
C SER A 252 11.02 22.53 -11.82
N LYS A 253 12.22 22.82 -12.35
CA LYS A 253 13.48 22.26 -11.82
C LYS A 253 13.71 22.68 -10.35
N GLU A 254 13.35 23.92 -10.02
CA GLU A 254 13.45 24.46 -8.66
C GLU A 254 12.51 23.72 -7.70
N GLN A 255 11.29 23.40 -8.14
CA GLN A 255 10.34 22.63 -7.33
C GLN A 255 10.81 21.19 -7.11
N VAL A 256 11.37 20.54 -8.13
CA VAL A 256 11.97 19.20 -7.99
C VAL A 256 13.11 19.20 -6.98
N GLU A 257 14.02 20.18 -7.09
CA GLU A 257 15.17 20.28 -6.19
C GLU A 257 14.73 20.63 -4.76
N HIS A 258 13.78 21.55 -4.59
CA HIS A 258 13.18 21.85 -3.28
C HIS A 258 12.58 20.60 -2.64
N ARG A 259 11.83 19.80 -3.41
CA ARG A 259 11.22 18.56 -2.93
C ARG A 259 12.27 17.53 -2.51
N ARG A 260 13.35 17.39 -3.29
CA ARG A 260 14.49 16.54 -2.95
C ARG A 260 15.15 16.98 -1.63
N GLN A 261 15.43 18.28 -1.49
CA GLN A 261 16.05 18.84 -0.28
C GLN A 261 15.16 18.67 0.95
N GLU A 262 13.84 18.81 0.79
CA GLU A 262 12.87 18.53 1.84
C GLU A 262 12.97 17.08 2.31
N ILE A 263 12.89 16.11 1.38
CA ILE A 263 13.00 14.67 1.72
C ILE A 263 14.36 14.37 2.34
N ALA A 264 15.46 14.95 1.85
CA ALA A 264 16.79 14.77 2.46
C ALA A 264 16.85 15.29 3.90
N THR A 265 16.24 16.44 4.16
CA THR A 265 16.20 17.06 5.50
C THR A 265 15.37 16.22 6.47
N VAL A 266 14.15 15.85 6.07
CA VAL A 266 13.26 14.98 6.85
C VAL A 266 13.93 13.64 7.11
N SER A 267 14.60 13.07 6.11
CA SER A 267 15.30 11.81 6.22
C SER A 267 16.45 11.88 7.23
N ARG A 268 17.26 12.93 7.21
CA ARG A 268 18.34 13.15 8.19
C ARG A 268 17.80 13.23 9.62
N GLN A 269 16.76 14.05 9.83
CA GLN A 269 16.14 14.21 11.15
C GLN A 269 15.52 12.89 11.65
N ALA A 270 14.89 12.12 10.77
CA ALA A 270 14.38 10.79 11.10
C ALA A 270 15.53 9.88 11.57
N ARG A 271 16.66 9.85 10.84
CA ARG A 271 17.83 9.03 11.20
C ARG A 271 18.46 9.42 12.53
N GLU A 272 18.50 10.71 12.86
CA GLU A 272 18.96 11.20 14.17
C GLU A 272 18.10 10.68 15.34
N ARG A 273 16.80 10.45 15.10
CA ARG A 273 15.88 9.82 16.05
C ARG A 273 15.92 8.28 16.03
N GLY A 274 16.81 7.69 15.24
CA GLY A 274 16.87 6.24 15.02
C GLY A 274 15.76 5.71 14.11
N GLU A 275 14.99 6.59 13.48
CA GLU A 275 14.00 6.21 12.46
C GLU A 275 14.70 5.92 11.12
N ARG A 276 14.08 5.09 10.29
CA ARG A 276 14.59 4.77 8.95
C ARG A 276 13.94 5.66 7.90
N SER A 277 14.72 6.05 6.91
CA SER A 277 14.37 6.98 5.85
C SER A 277 15.37 6.85 4.70
N PRO A 278 15.06 7.35 3.49
CA PRO A 278 15.97 7.31 2.36
C PRO A 278 17.38 7.82 2.69
N LEU A 279 18.42 7.04 2.34
CA LEU A 279 19.81 7.50 2.42
C LEU A 279 20.13 8.35 1.19
N ASP A 280 20.48 9.63 1.40
CA ASP A 280 20.85 10.56 0.33
C ASP A 280 19.89 10.49 -0.88
N PRO A 281 18.59 10.81 -0.65
CA PRO A 281 17.55 10.64 -1.66
C PRO A 281 17.93 11.33 -2.97
N GLY A 282 17.71 10.61 -4.06
CA GLY A 282 17.83 11.10 -5.42
C GLY A 282 16.70 12.07 -5.79
N MET A 283 16.45 12.21 -7.09
CA MET A 283 15.29 12.97 -7.56
C MET A 283 13.99 12.39 -6.99
N VAL A 284 13.10 13.27 -6.56
CA VAL A 284 11.71 12.92 -6.19
C VAL A 284 10.81 13.22 -7.39
N GLY A 285 9.97 12.27 -7.77
CA GLY A 285 9.09 12.43 -8.92
C GLY A 285 8.22 11.21 -9.19
N GLU A 286 7.65 11.14 -10.39
CA GLU A 286 6.83 10.03 -10.86
C GLU A 286 7.65 8.74 -10.95
N VAL A 287 7.10 7.66 -10.36
CA VAL A 287 7.66 6.31 -10.46
C VAL A 287 7.21 5.68 -11.78
N LEU A 288 8.17 5.38 -12.64
CA LEU A 288 7.96 4.72 -13.92
C LEU A 288 8.52 3.31 -13.89
N ILE A 289 7.79 2.36 -14.47
CA ILE A 289 8.14 0.94 -14.41
C ILE A 289 8.16 0.36 -15.82
N ARG A 290 9.18 -0.45 -16.10
CA ARG A 290 9.23 -1.31 -17.29
C ARG A 290 9.55 -2.73 -16.85
N ALA A 291 8.66 -3.67 -17.19
CA ALA A 291 8.82 -5.08 -16.87
C ALA A 291 8.01 -5.97 -17.85
N PRO A 292 8.40 -7.23 -18.06
CA PRO A 292 7.63 -8.18 -18.87
C PRO A 292 6.21 -8.42 -18.36
N GLY A 293 5.99 -8.28 -17.04
CA GLY A 293 4.69 -8.45 -16.39
C GLY A 293 3.73 -7.27 -16.57
N VAL A 294 4.16 -6.14 -17.13
CA VAL A 294 3.27 -4.98 -17.30
C VAL A 294 2.08 -5.35 -18.20
N MET A 295 0.89 -4.90 -17.80
CA MET A 295 -0.41 -5.21 -18.40
C MET A 295 -0.44 -5.02 -19.92
N SER A 296 -1.38 -5.71 -20.58
CA SER A 296 -1.64 -5.49 -22.02
C SER A 296 -2.37 -4.19 -22.29
N GLY A 297 -3.13 -3.69 -21.31
CA GLY A 297 -3.87 -2.43 -21.39
C GLY A 297 -5.10 -2.43 -20.50
N TYR A 298 -5.88 -1.36 -20.58
CA TYR A 298 -7.14 -1.23 -19.86
C TYR A 298 -8.31 -1.73 -20.70
N PHE A 299 -9.30 -2.33 -20.03
CA PHE A 299 -10.54 -2.78 -20.63
C PHE A 299 -11.51 -1.62 -20.87
N SER A 300 -12.13 -1.55 -22.05
CA SER A 300 -12.96 -0.39 -22.45
C SER A 300 -14.33 -0.31 -21.80
N GLY A 301 -14.89 -1.41 -21.29
CA GLY A 301 -16.05 -1.43 -20.38
C GLY A 301 -17.36 -0.79 -20.86
N LEU A 302 -17.42 -0.10 -22.00
CA LEU A 302 -18.57 0.65 -22.48
C LEU A 302 -18.66 0.52 -24.01
N SER A 303 -19.82 0.02 -24.46
CA SER A 303 -20.30 -0.08 -25.84
C SER A 303 -19.56 -1.03 -26.80
N SER A 304 -19.97 -2.29 -26.82
CA SER A 304 -20.56 -2.98 -27.98
C SER A 304 -20.54 -4.49 -27.77
N GLU A 305 -21.32 -5.21 -28.56
CA GLU A 305 -21.57 -6.66 -28.50
C GLU A 305 -20.32 -7.55 -28.70
N THR A 306 -19.12 -6.96 -28.73
CA THR A 306 -17.82 -7.64 -28.78
C THR A 306 -17.07 -7.47 -27.45
N HIS A 307 -17.23 -8.45 -26.57
CA HIS A 307 -16.71 -8.49 -25.18
C HIS A 307 -15.17 -8.54 -25.01
N SER A 308 -14.34 -7.83 -25.78
CA SER A 308 -12.87 -8.02 -25.70
C SER A 308 -11.94 -6.86 -26.07
N ALA A 309 -12.44 -5.66 -26.40
CA ALA A 309 -11.56 -4.57 -26.84
C ALA A 309 -10.84 -3.85 -25.68
N LEU A 310 -9.58 -3.46 -25.92
CA LEU A 310 -8.83 -2.55 -25.05
C LEU A 310 -9.31 -1.11 -25.25
N ASP A 311 -9.33 -0.33 -24.18
CA ASP A 311 -9.40 1.13 -24.26
C ASP A 311 -8.05 1.67 -24.73
N VAL A 312 -7.95 1.96 -26.02
CA VAL A 312 -6.70 2.42 -26.63
C VAL A 312 -6.24 3.75 -26.03
N ALA A 313 -7.15 4.67 -25.75
CA ALA A 313 -6.81 5.99 -25.23
C ALA A 313 -6.33 5.92 -23.78
N LEU A 314 -7.07 5.21 -22.92
CA LEU A 314 -6.70 5.02 -21.52
C LEU A 314 -5.42 4.18 -21.41
N THR A 315 -5.26 3.17 -22.26
CA THR A 315 -4.03 2.37 -22.33
C THR A 315 -2.85 3.24 -22.74
N ALA A 316 -2.94 4.00 -23.84
CA ALA A 316 -1.85 4.86 -24.29
C ALA A 316 -1.46 5.90 -23.21
N ALA A 317 -2.44 6.50 -22.52
CA ALA A 317 -2.20 7.46 -21.45
C ALA A 317 -1.52 6.83 -20.21
N ALA A 318 -1.58 5.51 -20.04
CA ALA A 318 -0.89 4.78 -18.98
C ALA A 318 0.62 4.65 -19.21
N PHE A 319 1.08 4.92 -20.43
CA PHE A 319 2.48 4.82 -20.80
C PHE A 319 3.05 6.18 -21.18
N THR A 320 4.36 6.32 -21.03
CA THR A 320 5.12 7.40 -21.68
C THR A 320 5.33 7.07 -23.16
N ASP A 321 5.64 8.09 -23.97
CA ASP A 321 5.90 7.91 -25.41
C ASP A 321 7.05 6.94 -25.69
N ASP A 322 7.98 6.80 -24.74
CA ASP A 322 9.12 5.87 -24.79
C ASP A 322 8.86 4.53 -24.07
N GLY A 323 7.59 4.21 -23.76
CA GLY A 323 7.15 2.87 -23.38
C GLY A 323 7.26 2.52 -21.90
N TRP A 324 7.37 3.51 -21.01
CA TRP A 324 7.35 3.27 -19.56
C TRP A 324 5.94 3.33 -18.99
N TYR A 325 5.56 2.37 -18.16
CA TYR A 325 4.30 2.42 -17.44
C TYR A 325 4.35 3.46 -16.32
N ARG A 326 3.34 4.33 -16.29
CA ARG A 326 3.11 5.34 -15.26
C ARG A 326 2.34 4.71 -14.09
N SER A 327 3.02 4.44 -12.98
CA SER A 327 2.37 3.79 -11.82
C SER A 327 1.32 4.69 -11.14
N GLY A 328 1.42 5.99 -11.36
CA GLY A 328 0.62 6.99 -10.68
C GLY A 328 1.06 7.26 -9.24
N ASP A 329 2.26 6.81 -8.85
CA ASP A 329 2.87 7.07 -7.55
C ASP A 329 4.07 8.04 -7.67
N GLU A 330 4.32 8.80 -6.60
CA GLU A 330 5.51 9.64 -6.42
C GLU A 330 6.52 8.88 -5.55
N GLY A 331 7.81 8.95 -5.88
CA GLY A 331 8.86 8.35 -5.09
C GLY A 331 10.26 8.86 -5.46
N CYS A 332 11.27 8.28 -4.80
CA CYS A 332 12.68 8.51 -5.09
C CYS A 332 13.48 7.22 -4.95
N LEU A 333 14.65 7.18 -5.59
CA LEU A 333 15.67 6.16 -5.33
C LEU A 333 16.66 6.71 -4.31
N ASP A 334 17.06 5.90 -3.33
CA ASP A 334 18.16 6.23 -2.42
C ASP A 334 19.53 5.95 -3.05
N ALA A 335 20.62 6.31 -2.36
CA ALA A 335 21.99 6.10 -2.85
C ALA A 335 22.35 4.63 -3.14
N ASN A 336 21.60 3.68 -2.57
CA ASN A 336 21.78 2.26 -2.82
C ASN A 336 20.89 1.76 -3.98
N GLY A 337 20.04 2.60 -4.54
CA GLY A 337 19.11 2.24 -5.61
C GLY A 337 17.81 1.62 -5.13
N ARG A 338 17.46 1.77 -3.84
CA ARG A 338 16.18 1.27 -3.31
C ARG A 338 15.07 2.30 -3.54
N LEU A 339 13.87 1.82 -3.85
CA LEU A 339 12.71 2.68 -4.09
C LEU A 339 12.03 3.09 -2.79
N TRP A 340 11.69 4.36 -2.68
CA TRP A 340 10.89 4.92 -1.59
C TRP A 340 9.68 5.62 -2.18
N ILE A 341 8.47 5.16 -1.80
CA ILE A 341 7.22 5.79 -2.21
C ILE A 341 6.94 6.96 -1.28
N THR A 342 6.80 8.16 -1.84
CA THR A 342 6.57 9.41 -1.09
C THR A 342 5.15 9.94 -1.26
N GLY A 343 4.38 9.42 -2.23
CA GLY A 343 3.00 9.84 -2.45
C GLY A 343 2.30 9.12 -3.59
N ARG A 344 1.05 9.51 -3.85
CA ARG A 344 0.26 9.04 -4.99
C ARG A 344 -0.15 10.24 -5.83
N THR A 345 0.23 10.29 -7.10
CA THR A 345 0.12 11.46 -7.98
C THR A 345 -1.31 11.99 -8.07
N LYS A 346 -2.32 11.11 -8.10
CA LYS A 346 -3.74 11.50 -8.15
C LYS A 346 -4.30 11.96 -6.80
N GLU A 347 -3.58 11.77 -5.70
CA GLU A 347 -3.97 12.20 -4.35
C GLU A 347 -3.18 13.42 -3.87
N LEU A 348 -2.17 13.88 -4.62
CA LEU A 348 -1.35 15.03 -4.24
C LEU A 348 -2.21 16.29 -4.12
N ILE A 349 -2.15 16.91 -2.95
CA ILE A 349 -2.88 18.15 -2.65
C ILE A 349 -2.06 19.33 -3.18
N LYS A 350 -2.68 20.20 -3.97
CA LYS A 350 -2.02 21.35 -4.60
C LYS A 350 -2.21 22.62 -3.76
N VAL A 351 -1.28 22.84 -2.81
CA VAL A 351 -1.32 23.99 -1.90
C VAL A 351 -0.27 25.01 -2.31
N LYS A 352 -0.68 26.24 -2.68
CA LYS A 352 0.26 27.34 -3.02
C LYS A 352 1.31 26.98 -4.07
N GLY A 353 0.94 26.16 -5.04
CA GLY A 353 1.86 25.67 -6.08
C GLY A 353 2.81 24.56 -5.61
N PHE A 354 2.71 24.10 -4.36
CA PHE A 354 3.40 22.92 -3.85
C PHE A 354 2.51 21.68 -3.92
N GLN A 355 3.14 20.54 -4.14
CA GLN A 355 2.47 19.24 -4.08
C GLN A 355 2.66 18.65 -2.68
N VAL A 356 1.55 18.37 -1.99
CA VAL A 356 1.54 17.81 -0.64
C VAL A 356 0.98 16.39 -0.70
N PRO A 357 1.80 15.36 -0.45
CA PRO A 357 1.28 14.01 -0.33
C PRO A 357 0.45 13.86 0.96
N PRO A 358 -0.84 13.47 0.88
CA PRO A 358 -1.65 13.23 2.07
C PRO A 358 -1.04 12.16 2.97
N ALA A 359 -0.42 11.13 2.39
CA ALA A 359 0.19 10.03 3.14
C ALA A 359 1.26 10.50 4.14
N GLU A 360 2.02 11.56 3.84
CA GLU A 360 2.98 12.12 4.80
C GLU A 360 2.28 12.68 6.04
N LEU A 361 1.10 13.30 5.86
CA LEU A 361 0.30 13.81 6.96
C LEU A 361 -0.43 12.70 7.68
N ASP A 362 -0.95 11.69 6.96
CA ASP A 362 -1.55 10.49 7.55
C ASP A 362 -0.56 9.82 8.52
N ASP A 363 0.66 9.56 8.04
CA ASP A 363 1.74 8.93 8.80
C ASP A 363 2.15 9.79 10.00
N LEU A 364 2.29 11.11 9.79
CA LEU A 364 2.63 12.05 10.85
C LEU A 364 1.56 12.04 11.95
N PHE A 365 0.30 12.29 11.61
CA PHE A 365 -0.79 12.37 12.59
C PHE A 365 -1.14 11.01 13.21
N ALA A 366 -0.83 9.89 12.56
CA ALA A 366 -0.94 8.55 13.16
C ALA A 366 -0.02 8.34 14.38
N THR A 367 0.98 9.21 14.57
CA THR A 367 1.85 9.23 15.76
C THR A 367 1.28 10.06 16.92
N HIS A 368 0.23 10.85 16.70
CA HIS A 368 -0.27 11.77 17.72
C HIS A 368 -0.96 11.01 18.88
N PRO A 369 -0.59 11.26 20.15
CA PRO A 369 -1.07 10.46 21.28
C PRO A 369 -2.57 10.57 21.53
N GLU A 370 -3.22 11.65 21.10
CA GLU A 370 -4.66 11.87 21.27
C GLU A 370 -5.53 11.25 20.16
N LEU A 371 -4.93 10.67 19.09
CA LEU A 371 -5.68 10.22 17.90
C LEU A 371 -5.71 8.69 17.76
N VAL A 372 -6.87 8.15 17.36
CA VAL A 372 -7.03 6.75 16.94
C VAL A 372 -6.64 6.60 15.47
N ASP A 373 -7.14 7.52 14.66
CA ASP A 373 -7.00 7.52 13.21
C ASP A 373 -6.99 8.98 12.72
N ALA A 374 -6.28 9.22 11.62
CA ALA A 374 -6.20 10.53 10.98
C ALA A 374 -5.96 10.34 9.48
N ALA A 375 -6.60 11.18 8.67
CA ALA A 375 -6.44 11.11 7.22
C ALA A 375 -6.56 12.48 6.56
N ALA A 376 -5.55 12.89 5.82
CA ALA A 376 -5.52 14.13 5.07
C ALA A 376 -6.19 13.99 3.69
N THR A 377 -6.80 15.06 3.20
CA THR A 377 -7.26 15.18 1.82
C THR A 377 -7.26 16.63 1.39
N GLY A 378 -7.25 16.88 0.08
CA GLY A 378 -7.40 18.20 -0.49
C GLY A 378 -8.86 18.62 -0.51
N ILE A 379 -9.13 19.88 -0.20
CA ILE A 379 -10.42 20.53 -0.47
C ILE A 379 -10.20 21.87 -1.17
N VAL A 380 -11.11 22.22 -2.07
CA VAL A 380 -11.16 23.55 -2.68
C VAL A 380 -12.23 24.35 -1.93
N GLN A 381 -11.82 25.37 -1.19
CA GLN A 381 -12.76 26.25 -0.49
C GLN A 381 -13.24 27.39 -1.41
N ASP A 382 -12.36 27.89 -2.26
CA ASP A 382 -12.65 28.91 -3.26
C ASP A 382 -12.44 28.32 -4.67
N THR A 383 -13.55 28.05 -5.35
CA THR A 383 -13.53 27.49 -6.71
C THR A 383 -13.01 28.48 -7.75
N SER A 384 -12.91 29.78 -7.44
CA SER A 384 -12.40 30.80 -8.37
C SER A 384 -10.88 30.79 -8.49
N THR A 385 -10.15 30.40 -7.44
CA THR A 385 -8.69 30.26 -7.47
C THR A 385 -8.24 28.84 -7.81
N GLY A 386 -9.10 27.84 -7.53
CA GLY A 386 -8.75 26.42 -7.68
C GLY A 386 -7.64 25.97 -6.72
N GLU A 387 -7.27 26.80 -5.73
CA GLU A 387 -6.24 26.49 -4.75
C GLU A 387 -6.79 25.52 -3.71
N GLU A 388 -6.06 24.42 -3.48
CA GLU A 388 -6.46 23.45 -2.47
C GLU A 388 -5.91 23.83 -1.10
N GLN A 389 -6.66 23.43 -0.07
CA GLN A 389 -6.25 23.43 1.31
C GLN A 389 -6.22 22.00 1.84
N VAL A 390 -5.35 21.75 2.80
CA VAL A 390 -5.32 20.48 3.53
C VAL A 390 -6.49 20.44 4.52
N LEU A 391 -7.36 19.45 4.35
CA LEU A 391 -8.32 19.00 5.34
C LEU A 391 -7.79 17.74 6.03
N LEU A 392 -7.75 17.72 7.36
CA LEU A 392 -7.42 16.55 8.15
C LEU A 392 -8.69 15.98 8.78
N LEU A 393 -9.07 14.75 8.44
CA LEU A 393 -10.04 13.98 9.21
C LEU A 393 -9.38 13.51 10.51
N VAL A 394 -10.09 13.70 11.62
CA VAL A 394 -9.62 13.43 12.97
C VAL A 394 -10.57 12.46 13.66
N VAL A 395 -10.05 11.30 14.08
CA VAL A 395 -10.76 10.37 14.97
C VAL A 395 -10.06 10.38 16.34
N PRO A 396 -10.62 11.06 17.35
CA PRO A 396 -9.98 11.16 18.66
C PRO A 396 -10.04 9.83 19.45
N LYS A 397 -9.04 9.57 20.29
CA LYS A 397 -9.06 8.46 21.26
C LYS A 397 -10.15 8.63 22.30
N ASP A 398 -10.23 9.83 22.87
CA ASP A 398 -11.34 10.18 23.74
C ASP A 398 -12.55 10.59 22.88
N LYS A 399 -13.52 9.68 22.78
CA LYS A 399 -14.77 9.93 22.05
C LYS A 399 -15.62 11.03 22.67
N SER A 400 -15.39 11.39 23.94
CA SER A 400 -16.10 12.50 24.59
C SER A 400 -15.82 13.85 23.89
N ILE A 401 -14.67 13.99 23.22
CA ILE A 401 -14.33 15.17 22.41
C ILE A 401 -15.38 15.43 21.33
N LEU A 402 -16.00 14.38 20.79
CA LEU A 402 -17.00 14.50 19.75
C LEU A 402 -18.35 15.06 20.24
N THR A 403 -18.52 15.27 21.55
CA THR A 403 -19.80 15.73 22.13
C THR A 403 -19.94 17.26 22.17
N GLN A 404 -18.82 18.00 22.15
CA GLN A 404 -18.83 19.46 22.28
C GLN A 404 -17.88 20.11 21.27
N GLN A 405 -18.39 21.11 20.55
CA GLN A 405 -17.60 21.84 19.53
C GLN A 405 -16.37 22.53 20.12
N GLU A 406 -16.44 22.97 21.37
CA GLU A 406 -15.31 23.62 22.04
C GLU A 406 -14.13 22.65 22.25
N ASN A 407 -14.40 21.41 22.65
CA ASN A 407 -13.36 20.37 22.79
C ASN A 407 -12.70 20.08 21.44
N MET A 408 -13.47 20.04 20.36
CA MET A 408 -12.96 19.87 18.99
C MET A 408 -12.07 21.04 18.57
N ARG A 409 -12.47 22.28 18.87
CA ARG A 409 -11.66 23.49 18.58
C ARG A 409 -10.34 23.47 19.35
N GLN A 410 -10.38 23.13 20.63
CA GLN A 410 -9.19 23.02 21.46
C GLN A 410 -8.23 21.94 20.96
N LEU A 411 -8.75 20.76 20.58
CA LEU A 411 -7.93 19.71 19.98
C LEU A 411 -7.36 20.15 18.62
N ALA A 412 -8.16 20.80 17.75
CA ALA A 412 -7.66 21.31 16.47
C ALA A 412 -6.51 22.32 16.66
N ALA A 413 -6.60 23.22 17.64
CA ALA A 413 -5.54 24.18 17.96
C ALA A 413 -4.26 23.48 18.45
N ARG A 414 -4.38 22.45 19.30
CA ARG A 414 -3.23 21.63 19.73
C ARG A 414 -2.60 20.89 18.55
N LEU A 415 -3.41 20.25 17.69
CA LEU A 415 -2.94 19.55 16.50
C LEU A 415 -2.22 20.50 15.52
N HIS A 416 -2.77 21.70 15.31
CA HIS A 416 -2.17 22.71 14.43
C HIS A 416 -0.87 23.28 14.99
N THR A 417 -0.78 23.46 16.31
CA THR A 417 0.48 23.86 16.96
C THR A 417 1.52 22.74 16.86
N TRP A 418 1.10 21.49 17.08
CA TRP A 418 1.97 20.33 17.07
C TRP A 418 2.57 20.00 15.69
N VAL A 419 1.80 20.19 14.62
CA VAL A 419 2.28 19.95 13.24
C VAL A 419 3.27 21.03 12.78
N ALA A 420 3.21 22.23 13.37
CA ALA A 420 4.00 23.37 12.94
C ALA A 420 5.51 23.14 13.05
N ASP A 421 5.93 22.38 14.06
CA ASP A 421 7.34 22.06 14.31
C ASP A 421 7.82 20.81 13.55
N LYS A 422 6.96 20.17 12.74
CA LYS A 422 7.22 18.84 12.18
C LYS A 422 7.26 18.78 10.66
N CYS A 423 6.63 19.74 9.97
CA CYS A 423 6.68 19.81 8.52
C CYS A 423 6.53 21.25 8.02
N ALA A 424 6.82 21.45 6.72
CA ALA A 424 6.75 22.76 6.11
C ALA A 424 5.34 23.38 6.18
N TYR A 425 5.27 24.71 6.31
CA TYR A 425 4.03 25.43 6.58
C TYR A 425 2.91 25.24 5.55
N TYR A 426 3.25 24.92 4.30
CA TYR A 426 2.27 24.68 3.24
C TYR A 426 1.58 23.32 3.38
N LYS A 427 2.07 22.42 4.24
CA LYS A 427 1.47 21.12 4.54
C LYS A 427 0.51 21.15 5.73
N TRP A 428 0.48 22.23 6.50
CA TRP A 428 -0.32 22.30 7.72
C TRP A 428 -1.82 22.21 7.38
N PRO A 429 -2.60 21.37 8.09
CA PRO A 429 -4.05 21.37 7.93
C PRO A 429 -4.65 22.72 8.31
N SER A 430 -5.43 23.27 7.38
CA SER A 430 -6.23 24.48 7.59
C SER A 430 -7.65 24.15 8.07
N VAL A 431 -8.10 22.92 7.81
CA VAL A 431 -9.42 22.43 8.18
C VAL A 431 -9.30 21.07 8.88
N TYR A 432 -9.99 20.91 10.00
CA TYR A 432 -10.04 19.67 10.78
C TYR A 432 -11.48 19.15 10.79
N LEU A 433 -11.70 17.94 10.26
CA LEU A 433 -13.00 17.26 10.25
C LEU A 433 -13.04 16.20 11.36
N PHE A 434 -13.75 16.48 12.44
CA PHE A 434 -13.93 15.56 13.55
C PHE A 434 -15.03 14.55 13.24
N SER A 435 -14.68 13.27 13.22
CA SER A 435 -15.61 12.17 12.93
C SER A 435 -15.40 10.98 13.85
N ALA A 436 -16.40 10.10 13.94
CA ALA A 436 -16.33 8.88 14.74
C ALA A 436 -15.45 7.79 14.10
N SER A 437 -15.27 7.83 12.78
CA SER A 437 -14.46 6.87 12.02
C SER A 437 -14.10 7.40 10.63
N ALA A 438 -12.96 6.95 10.07
CA ALA A 438 -12.61 7.24 8.68
C ALA A 438 -13.40 6.36 7.69
N PRO A 439 -13.79 6.88 6.50
CA PRO A 439 -14.48 6.10 5.48
C PRO A 439 -13.55 5.03 4.89
N ARG A 440 -13.94 3.75 4.97
CA ARG A 440 -13.14 2.62 4.48
C ARG A 440 -14.01 1.64 3.70
N ASN A 441 -13.43 0.97 2.70
CA ASN A 441 -14.10 -0.12 1.99
C ASN A 441 -14.11 -1.42 2.83
N PRO A 442 -14.79 -2.50 2.39
CA PRO A 442 -14.83 -3.77 3.13
C PRO A 442 -13.46 -4.41 3.40
N THR A 443 -12.45 -4.11 2.58
CA THR A 443 -11.06 -4.58 2.77
C THR A 443 -10.25 -3.70 3.73
N GLY A 444 -10.86 -2.68 4.34
CA GLY A 444 -10.21 -1.75 5.27
C GLY A 444 -9.43 -0.60 4.61
N LYS A 445 -9.44 -0.50 3.28
CA LYS A 445 -8.78 0.56 2.52
C LYS A 445 -9.51 1.89 2.72
N LEU A 446 -8.77 2.94 3.07
CA LEU A 446 -9.28 4.31 3.18
C LEU A 446 -9.86 4.79 1.84
N LEU A 447 -11.07 5.34 1.89
CA LEU A 447 -11.74 5.96 0.75
C LEU A 447 -11.52 7.48 0.81
N ARG A 448 -10.32 7.94 0.42
CA ARG A 448 -9.88 9.33 0.59
C ARG A 448 -10.82 10.35 -0.07
N LYS A 449 -11.34 10.03 -1.26
CA LYS A 449 -12.33 10.85 -1.99
C LYS A 449 -13.62 11.11 -1.20
N ASP A 450 -13.98 10.22 -0.27
CA ASP A 450 -15.21 10.31 0.51
C ASP A 450 -14.99 11.08 1.82
N ILE A 451 -13.74 11.40 2.19
CA ILE A 451 -13.42 12.12 3.43
C ILE A 451 -14.09 13.48 3.48
N ALA A 452 -14.03 14.25 2.39
CA ALA A 452 -14.63 15.58 2.37
C ALA A 452 -16.16 15.53 2.58
N ALA A 453 -16.82 14.44 2.16
CA ALA A 453 -18.25 14.23 2.33
C ALA A 453 -18.62 13.48 3.62
N ALA A 454 -17.62 13.04 4.41
CA ALA A 454 -17.87 12.28 5.63
C ALA A 454 -18.63 13.10 6.68
N GLN A 455 -19.51 12.43 7.42
CA GLN A 455 -20.24 13.04 8.52
C GLN A 455 -19.29 13.44 9.64
N GLY A 456 -19.41 14.67 10.11
CA GLY A 456 -18.57 15.21 11.17
C GLY A 456 -18.71 16.70 11.33
N PHE A 457 -17.92 17.25 12.26
CA PHE A 457 -17.86 18.69 12.53
C PHE A 457 -16.55 19.26 12.00
N ARG A 458 -16.62 20.37 11.25
CA ARG A 458 -15.43 21.03 10.69
C ARG A 458 -15.00 22.19 11.57
N VAL A 459 -13.72 22.21 11.93
CA VAL A 459 -13.03 23.33 12.57
C VAL A 459 -12.06 23.93 11.57
N HIS A 460 -12.18 25.23 11.32
CA HIS A 460 -11.26 25.97 10.46
C HIS A 460 -10.24 26.71 11.33
N ILE A 461 -8.95 26.56 11.02
CA ILE A 461 -7.89 27.37 11.63
C ILE A 461 -7.74 28.65 10.79
N VAL A 462 -8.21 29.76 11.33
CA VAL A 462 -8.02 31.07 10.69
C VAL A 462 -6.62 31.57 11.02
N LYS A 463 -5.82 31.93 10.01
CA LYS A 463 -4.54 32.63 10.25
C LYS A 463 -4.83 33.96 10.93
N GLN A 464 -4.26 34.16 12.13
CA GLN A 464 -4.18 35.52 12.68
C GLN A 464 -3.32 36.38 11.73
N SER A 465 -3.90 37.49 11.25
CA SER A 465 -3.14 38.49 10.50
C SER A 465 -2.03 39.03 11.41
N ARG A 466 -0.81 39.17 10.89
CA ARG A 466 0.37 39.70 11.60
C ARG A 466 0.25 41.16 12.07
N ASN A 467 -0.92 41.80 11.95
CA ASN A 467 -1.15 43.17 12.41
C ASN A 467 -1.95 43.21 13.72
N ALA A 468 -1.29 42.89 14.83
CA ALA A 468 -1.77 43.28 16.17
C ALA A 468 -0.59 43.40 17.14
N SER A 469 0.29 44.36 16.88
CA SER A 469 1.19 44.89 17.90
C SER A 469 0.39 45.76 18.88
N SER A 470 -0.34 45.11 19.80
CA SER A 470 -0.94 45.75 20.98
C SER A 470 -0.85 44.76 22.16
N PRO A 471 -0.01 45.02 23.18
CA PRO A 471 0.08 44.15 24.35
C PRO A 471 -1.18 44.35 25.21
N GLY A 472 -2.12 43.41 25.15
CA GLY A 472 -3.30 43.43 26.03
C GLY A 472 -4.58 42.75 25.55
N ALA A 473 -4.63 42.10 24.38
CA ALA A 473 -5.83 41.39 23.94
C ALA A 473 -5.72 39.88 24.24
N MET A 474 -6.55 39.39 25.17
CA MET A 474 -6.79 37.96 25.36
C MET A 474 -7.15 37.29 24.04
N ALA A 475 -6.61 36.09 23.82
CA ALA A 475 -6.88 35.24 22.69
C ALA A 475 -8.40 35.08 22.47
N LYS A 476 -8.90 35.52 21.33
CA LYS A 476 -10.20 35.09 20.80
C LYS A 476 -9.95 34.00 19.76
N LEU A 477 -10.45 32.81 20.08
CA LEU A 477 -10.51 31.59 19.27
C LEU A 477 -11.60 31.69 18.20
#